data_AF-A0A7R8VVR9-F1
#
_entry.id   AF-A0A7R8VVR9-F1
#
_cell.length_a   1.000
_cell.length_b   1.000
_cell.length_c   1.000
_cell.angle_alpha   90.00
_cell.angle_beta   90.00
_cell.angle_gamma   90.00
#
_symmetry.space_group_name_H-M   'P 1'
#
loop_
_entity.id
_entity.type
_entity.pdbx_description
1 polymer ?
#
loop_
_entity_poly.entity_id
_entity_poly.type
_entity_poly.pdbx_seq_one_letter_code
_entity_poly.pdbx_strand_id
1 'polypeptide(L)'
;MDGLDVLEIMRNINIFVSKYLYNLNNQIFVEQSSNNKHLNTINIRHVANSIRTHGIGIMNTTVNFTYQFLRKEFLIFSQFMFDEHIKSRLMKDFRFFRENKVQLDQKYSYERADKFNKGIRKLGLAADGKSYLDQFRMLISHIGNAMGYVRMIRSGGLHCCSNAIRFIPDLEDIVEFKELCTQDNLSNVSTEAGAQLDHVIDNLVRNFTEGTEYFKVCFTFNFHFHL
;
A
#
# COMPACT_ATOMS: atom_id res chain seq x y z
N MET A 1 18.31 -12.09 -14.42
CA MET A 1 18.67 -11.21 -13.29
C MET A 1 17.42 -11.10 -12.45
N ASP A 2 17.37 -11.89 -11.38
CA ASP A 2 16.19 -12.02 -10.53
C ASP A 2 16.00 -10.72 -9.76
N GLY A 3 15.03 -9.92 -10.21
CA GLY A 3 14.62 -8.71 -9.53
C GLY A 3 13.92 -9.04 -8.22
N LEU A 4 13.97 -8.11 -7.26
CA LEU A 4 13.38 -8.25 -5.93
C LEU A 4 11.92 -8.75 -6.02
N ASP A 5 11.64 -9.89 -5.39
CA ASP A 5 10.33 -10.55 -5.46
C ASP A 5 9.35 -9.95 -4.43
N VAL A 6 8.10 -9.77 -4.82
CA VAL A 6 6.97 -9.35 -3.95
C VAL A 6 6.91 -10.18 -2.66
N LEU A 7 7.15 -11.49 -2.74
CA LEU A 7 7.13 -12.36 -1.55
C LEU A 7 8.30 -12.08 -0.60
N GLU A 8 9.47 -11.72 -1.14
CA GLU A 8 10.64 -11.36 -0.34
C GLU A 8 10.43 -10.00 0.34
N ILE A 9 9.85 -9.03 -0.38
CA ILE A 9 9.44 -7.74 0.18
C ILE A 9 8.42 -7.94 1.29
N MET A 10 7.41 -8.78 1.06
CA MET A 10 6.38 -9.09 2.06
C MET A 10 7.01 -9.64 3.35
N ARG A 11 7.90 -10.64 3.25
CA ARG A 11 8.57 -11.25 4.41
C ARG A 11 9.42 -10.26 5.20
N ASN A 12 9.96 -9.24 4.53
CA ASN A 12 10.85 -8.24 5.11
C ASN A 12 10.25 -6.83 5.08
N ILE A 13 8.92 -6.71 5.22
CA ILE A 13 8.21 -5.44 5.01
C ILE A 13 8.77 -4.30 5.88
N ASN A 14 9.16 -4.60 7.11
CA ASN A 14 9.79 -3.69 8.07
C ASN A 14 11.14 -3.12 7.58
N ILE A 15 11.93 -3.93 6.87
CA ILE A 15 13.18 -3.47 6.25
C ILE A 15 12.88 -2.68 4.98
N PHE A 16 11.90 -3.14 4.21
CA PHE A 16 11.50 -2.48 2.96
C PHE A 16 11.01 -1.04 3.20
N VAL A 17 10.07 -0.84 4.11
CA VAL A 17 9.47 0.48 4.37
C VAL A 17 10.44 1.49 4.94
N SER A 18 11.55 1.04 5.53
CA SER A 18 12.61 1.90 6.07
C SER A 18 13.72 2.21 5.07
N LYS A 19 13.96 1.33 4.09
CA LYS A 19 15.00 1.51 3.07
C LYS A 19 14.51 2.11 1.76
N TYR A 20 13.22 2.06 1.46
CA TYR A 20 12.67 2.53 0.20
C TYR A 20 11.73 3.71 0.40
N LEU A 21 11.68 4.60 -0.58
CA LEU A 21 10.76 5.74 -0.61
C LEU A 21 9.81 5.59 -1.79
N TYR A 22 8.51 5.74 -1.52
CA TYR A 22 7.49 5.68 -2.56
C TYR A 22 7.35 7.02 -3.30
N ASN A 23 7.53 7.00 -4.62
CA ASN A 23 7.16 8.10 -5.48
C ASN A 23 5.74 7.85 -6.04
N LEU A 24 4.79 8.63 -5.53
CA LEU A 24 3.38 8.55 -5.90
C LEU A 24 3.11 8.83 -7.38
N ASN A 25 3.84 9.77 -7.97
CA ASN A 25 3.63 10.23 -9.34
C ASN A 25 3.98 9.13 -10.34
N ASN A 26 5.13 8.48 -10.11
CA ASN A 26 5.67 7.48 -11.02
C ASN A 26 5.32 6.05 -10.60
N GLN A 27 4.63 5.87 -9.47
CA GLN A 27 4.32 4.57 -8.86
C GLN A 27 5.57 3.66 -8.79
N ILE A 28 6.67 4.21 -8.27
CA ILE A 28 7.95 3.53 -8.16
C ILE A 28 8.52 3.70 -6.75
N PHE A 29 9.10 2.64 -6.21
CA PHE A 29 9.95 2.72 -5.03
C PHE A 29 11.39 2.92 -5.43
N VAL A 30 12.07 3.79 -4.72
CA VAL A 30 13.50 4.05 -4.90
C VAL A 30 14.20 3.79 -3.57
N GLU A 31 15.30 3.04 -3.61
CA GLU A 31 16.15 2.81 -2.45
C GLU A 31 16.76 4.13 -1.95
N GLN A 32 16.70 4.38 -0.64
CA GLN A 32 17.13 5.64 -0.05
C GLN A 32 18.65 5.78 -0.03
N SER A 33 19.35 4.67 0.16
CA SER A 33 20.81 4.60 0.17
C SER A 33 21.25 3.21 -0.24
N SER A 34 22.25 3.11 -1.11
CA SER A 34 22.85 1.85 -1.51
C SER A 34 24.35 1.87 -1.26
N ASN A 35 24.92 0.70 -0.95
CA ASN A 35 26.38 0.52 -0.92
C ASN A 35 26.96 0.40 -2.35
N ASN A 36 26.09 0.30 -3.36
CA ASN A 36 26.45 0.23 -4.76
C ASN A 36 26.40 1.61 -5.43
N LYS A 37 26.99 1.74 -6.62
CA LYS A 37 26.97 2.97 -7.43
C LYS A 37 25.57 3.33 -7.98
N HIS A 38 24.60 2.44 -7.83
CA HIS A 38 23.24 2.61 -8.33
C HIS A 38 22.24 2.29 -7.21
N LEU A 39 21.10 2.99 -7.23
CA LEU A 39 19.98 2.74 -6.33
C LEU A 39 19.05 1.72 -6.95
N ASN A 40 18.57 0.77 -6.13
CA ASN A 40 17.55 -0.17 -6.59
C ASN A 40 16.19 0.51 -6.73
N THR A 41 15.42 0.09 -7.72
CA THR A 41 14.05 0.59 -7.94
C THR A 41 13.07 -0.54 -8.14
N ILE A 42 11.89 -0.42 -7.55
CA ILE A 42 10.82 -1.41 -7.70
C ILE A 42 9.62 -0.71 -8.31
N ASN A 43 9.13 -1.29 -9.40
CA ASN A 43 8.01 -0.77 -10.18
C ASN A 43 6.98 -1.87 -10.42
N ILE A 44 5.87 -1.48 -11.03
CA ILE A 44 4.73 -2.36 -11.36
C ILE A 44 5.16 -3.59 -12.17
N ARG A 45 6.23 -3.53 -12.99
CA ARG A 45 6.71 -4.68 -13.77
C ARG A 45 7.28 -5.79 -12.88
N HIS A 46 7.93 -5.43 -11.77
CA HIS A 46 8.42 -6.42 -10.80
C HIS A 46 7.25 -7.17 -10.16
N VAL A 47 6.20 -6.44 -9.76
CA VAL A 47 4.96 -7.03 -9.26
C VAL A 47 4.32 -7.95 -10.31
N ALA A 48 4.23 -7.49 -11.55
CA ALA A 48 3.68 -8.28 -12.64
C ALA A 48 4.45 -9.58 -12.88
N ASN A 49 5.78 -9.54 -12.75
CA ASN A 49 6.62 -10.73 -12.86
C ASN A 49 6.38 -11.71 -11.70
N SER A 50 6.32 -11.22 -10.47
CA SER A 50 5.98 -12.06 -9.30
C SER A 50 4.62 -12.74 -9.46
N ILE A 51 3.60 -12.01 -9.95
CA ILE A 51 2.26 -12.57 -10.22
C ILE A 51 2.32 -13.64 -11.32
N ARG A 52 3.13 -13.44 -12.36
CA ARG A 52 3.30 -14.44 -13.43
C ARG A 52 3.96 -15.71 -12.93
N THR A 53 4.91 -15.60 -12.01
CA THR A 53 5.66 -16.74 -11.46
C THR A 53 4.86 -17.50 -10.41
N HIS A 54 4.20 -16.80 -9.49
CA HIS A 54 3.57 -17.41 -8.31
C HIS A 54 2.04 -17.40 -8.33
N GLY A 55 1.44 -16.83 -9.37
CA GLY A 55 -0.01 -16.70 -9.53
C GLY A 55 -0.58 -15.47 -8.81
N ILE A 56 -1.83 -15.13 -9.17
CA ILE A 56 -2.56 -13.97 -8.64
C ILE A 56 -2.82 -14.09 -7.13
N GLY A 57 -2.91 -15.31 -6.59
CA GLY A 57 -3.18 -15.55 -5.17
C GLY A 57 -2.19 -14.88 -4.20
N ILE A 58 -0.94 -14.64 -4.62
CA ILE A 58 0.05 -13.93 -3.79
C ILE A 58 -0.37 -12.50 -3.46
N MET A 59 -1.22 -11.89 -4.29
CA MET A 59 -1.70 -10.52 -4.12
C MET A 59 -2.48 -10.38 -2.81
N ASN A 60 -3.47 -11.25 -2.62
CA ASN A 60 -4.31 -11.27 -1.41
C ASN A 60 -3.47 -11.52 -0.16
N THR A 61 -2.57 -12.49 -0.18
CA THR A 61 -1.68 -12.79 0.95
C THR A 61 -0.76 -11.60 1.29
N THR A 62 -0.17 -10.97 0.26
CA THR A 62 0.73 -9.82 0.44
C THR A 62 0.01 -8.61 1.02
N VAL A 63 -1.18 -8.32 0.51
CA VAL A 63 -2.02 -7.23 1.01
C VAL A 63 -2.42 -7.49 2.47
N ASN A 64 -2.86 -8.71 2.80
CA ASN A 64 -3.22 -9.10 4.16
C ASN A 64 -2.04 -8.96 5.14
N PHE A 65 -0.85 -9.43 4.76
CA PHE A 65 0.34 -9.29 5.59
C PHE A 65 0.71 -7.82 5.80
N THR A 66 0.62 -7.01 4.74
CA THR A 66 0.87 -5.56 4.83
C THR A 66 -0.14 -4.87 5.75
N TYR A 67 -1.39 -5.34 5.82
CA TYR A 67 -2.37 -4.84 6.79
C TYR A 67 -2.04 -5.20 8.22
N GLN A 68 -1.57 -6.41 8.48
CA GLN A 68 -1.11 -6.78 9.81
C GLN A 68 0.06 -5.90 10.27
N PHE A 69 0.96 -5.56 9.34
CA PHE A 69 2.03 -4.59 9.60
C PHE A 69 1.47 -3.19 9.89
N LEU A 70 0.63 -2.65 9.01
CA LEU A 70 0.02 -1.33 9.17
C LEU A 70 -0.73 -1.20 10.50
N ARG A 71 -1.47 -2.23 10.92
CA ARG A 71 -2.18 -2.24 12.22
C ARG A 71 -1.23 -2.04 13.40
N LYS A 72 -0.04 -2.65 13.37
CA LYS A 72 0.97 -2.49 14.42
C LYS A 72 1.53 -1.07 14.41
N GLU A 73 1.86 -0.54 13.24
CA GLU A 73 2.36 0.84 13.12
C GLU A 73 1.32 1.87 13.53
N PHE A 74 0.04 1.68 13.18
CA PHE A 74 -1.06 2.56 13.60
C PHE A 74 -1.30 2.52 15.12
N LEU A 75 -1.08 1.38 15.77
CA LEU A 75 -1.12 1.29 17.23
C LEU A 75 -0.04 2.15 17.86
N ILE A 76 1.21 2.07 17.36
CA ILE A 76 2.33 2.91 17.82
C ILE A 76 2.03 4.38 17.53
N PHE A 77 1.47 4.69 16.37
CA PHE A 77 1.06 6.05 15.99
C PHE A 77 0.03 6.61 16.96
N SER A 78 -1.00 5.81 17.29
CA SER A 78 -2.04 6.17 18.24
C SER A 78 -1.44 6.43 19.63
N GLN A 79 -0.60 5.52 20.14
CA GLN A 79 0.11 5.70 21.41
C GLN A 79 0.91 7.00 21.44
N PHE A 80 1.62 7.31 20.35
CA PHE A 80 2.36 8.57 20.23
C PHE A 80 1.44 9.80 20.27
N MET A 81 0.30 9.75 19.58
CA MET A 81 -0.67 10.86 19.55
C MET A 81 -1.38 11.07 20.90
N PHE A 82 -1.52 10.02 21.70
CA PHE A 82 -2.14 10.06 23.03
C PHE A 82 -1.15 10.37 24.17
N ASP A 83 0.15 10.43 23.88
CA ASP A 83 1.15 10.89 24.86
C ASP A 83 0.80 12.31 25.32
N GLU A 84 0.55 12.48 26.63
CA GLU A 84 0.09 13.76 27.19
C GLU A 84 1.10 14.90 26.99
N HIS A 85 2.40 14.62 26.92
CA HIS A 85 3.41 15.65 26.65
C HIS A 85 3.36 16.14 25.20
N ILE A 86 3.01 15.28 24.25
CA ILE A 86 2.84 15.62 22.83
C ILE A 86 1.49 16.29 22.61
N LYS A 87 0.41 15.63 23.04
CA LYS A 87 -0.98 16.06 22.89
C LYS A 87 -1.24 17.43 23.49
N SER A 88 -0.77 17.68 24.70
CA SER A 88 -0.98 18.98 25.37
C SER A 88 -0.33 20.14 24.62
N ARG A 89 0.84 19.92 24.00
CA ARG A 89 1.54 20.92 23.19
C ARG A 89 0.85 21.15 21.85
N LEU A 90 0.47 20.07 21.16
CA LEU A 90 -0.30 20.16 19.92
C LEU A 90 -1.64 20.88 20.13
N MET A 91 -2.34 20.59 21.22
CA MET A 91 -3.62 21.25 21.54
C MET A 91 -3.47 22.74 21.85
N LYS A 92 -2.40 23.14 22.56
CA LYS A 92 -2.09 24.56 22.78
C LYS A 92 -1.82 25.27 21.45
N ASP A 93 -1.11 24.62 20.55
CA ASP A 93 -0.78 25.20 19.24
C ASP A 93 -1.98 25.29 18.32
N PHE A 94 -2.81 24.25 18.33
CA PHE A 94 -4.06 24.21 17.57
C PHE A 94 -5.05 25.29 18.03
N ARG A 95 -5.24 25.47 19.35
CA ARG A 95 -6.11 26.53 19.90
C ARG A 95 -5.66 27.91 19.46
N PHE A 96 -4.38 28.21 19.62
CA PHE A 96 -3.83 29.48 19.19
C PHE A 96 -4.00 29.72 17.70
N PHE A 97 -3.74 28.71 16.86
CA PHE A 97 -3.92 28.82 15.41
C PHE A 97 -5.38 29.13 15.06
N ARG A 98 -6.34 28.49 15.72
CA ARG A 98 -7.77 28.76 15.52
C ARG A 98 -8.16 30.17 15.94
N GLU A 99 -7.71 30.63 17.10
CA GLU A 99 -8.02 31.95 17.64
C GLU A 99 -7.43 33.10 16.80
N ASN A 100 -6.26 32.87 16.19
CA ASN A 100 -5.51 33.90 15.47
C ASN A 100 -5.53 33.69 13.94
N LYS A 101 -6.39 32.80 13.42
CA LYS A 101 -6.43 32.40 12.01
C LYS A 101 -6.60 33.58 11.05
N VAL A 102 -7.44 34.55 11.41
CA VAL A 102 -7.71 35.74 10.58
C VAL A 102 -6.52 36.69 10.58
N GLN A 103 -5.90 36.92 11.74
CA GLN A 103 -4.75 37.82 11.88
C GLN A 103 -3.48 37.25 11.23
N LEU A 104 -3.35 35.93 11.21
CA LEU A 104 -2.19 35.22 10.65
C LEU A 104 -2.36 34.85 9.17
N ASP A 105 -3.43 35.29 8.49
CA ASP A 105 -3.72 34.91 7.10
C ASP A 105 -3.70 33.38 6.92
N GLN A 106 -4.24 32.66 7.91
CA GLN A 106 -4.25 31.19 8.00
C GLN A 106 -2.85 30.53 7.96
N LYS A 107 -1.78 31.27 8.23
CA LYS A 107 -0.40 30.75 8.22
C LYS A 107 0.04 30.35 9.62
N TYR A 108 0.81 29.27 9.69
CA TYR A 108 1.51 28.87 10.90
C TYR A 108 2.88 29.55 10.93
N SER A 109 3.08 30.49 11.87
CA SER A 109 4.31 31.28 11.95
C SER A 109 5.55 30.43 12.28
N TYR A 110 6.69 30.77 11.66
CA TYR A 110 7.96 30.08 11.86
C TYR A 110 8.42 30.04 13.33
N GLU A 111 8.33 31.16 14.06
CA GLU A 111 8.76 31.24 15.45
C GLU A 111 8.06 30.21 16.35
N ARG A 112 6.80 29.92 16.03
CA ARG A 112 5.98 28.95 16.76
C ARG A 112 6.37 27.52 16.42
N ALA A 113 6.66 27.25 15.14
CA ALA A 113 7.23 25.98 14.72
C ALA A 113 8.59 25.70 15.40
N ASP A 114 9.46 26.71 15.48
CA ASP A 114 10.75 26.61 16.16
C ASP A 114 10.58 26.38 17.68
N LYS A 115 9.69 27.14 18.35
CA LYS A 115 9.34 26.93 19.77
C LYS A 115 8.81 25.52 20.02
N PHE A 116 7.93 25.02 19.16
CA PHE A 116 7.39 23.67 19.24
C PHE A 116 8.51 22.62 19.11
N ASN A 117 9.34 22.71 18.07
CA ASN A 117 10.46 21.80 17.83
C ASN A 117 11.46 21.77 19.00
N LYS A 118 11.84 22.95 19.51
CA LYS A 118 12.69 23.07 20.71
C LYS A 118 12.03 22.46 21.93
N GLY A 119 10.71 22.67 22.09
CA GLY A 119 9.91 22.05 23.14
C GLY A 119 10.00 20.52 23.07
N ILE A 120 9.73 19.92 21.91
CA ILE A 120 9.76 18.46 21.73
C ILE A 120 11.15 17.89 22.03
N ARG A 121 12.22 18.53 21.55
CA ARG A 121 13.60 18.08 21.85
C ARG A 121 13.91 18.02 23.34
N LYS A 122 13.28 18.85 24.18
CA LYS A 122 13.46 18.80 25.64
C LYS A 122 12.85 17.56 26.31
N LEU A 123 11.97 16.81 25.63
CA LEU A 123 11.41 15.55 26.16
C LEU A 123 12.44 14.42 26.19
N GLY A 124 13.56 14.58 25.48
CA GLY A 124 14.62 13.58 25.39
C GLY A 124 14.87 13.17 23.94
N LEU A 125 16.01 12.50 23.77
CA LEU A 125 16.40 11.84 22.53
C LEU A 125 16.37 10.33 22.77
N ALA A 126 16.02 9.56 21.74
CA ALA A 126 16.24 8.12 21.79
C ALA A 126 17.74 7.79 21.79
N ALA A 127 18.04 6.52 22.05
CA ALA A 127 19.41 6.00 22.08
C ALA A 127 20.19 6.23 20.75
N ASP A 128 19.48 6.42 19.63
CA ASP A 128 20.05 6.71 18.32
C ASP A 128 20.19 8.22 18.03
N GLY A 129 19.94 9.08 19.02
CA GLY A 129 20.03 10.54 18.90
C GLY A 129 18.83 11.19 18.20
N LYS A 130 17.79 10.42 17.82
CA LYS A 130 16.60 10.97 17.18
C LYS A 130 15.64 11.58 18.18
N SER A 131 15.06 12.73 17.80
CA SER A 131 13.98 13.32 18.59
C SER A 131 12.68 12.52 18.42
N TYR A 132 11.74 12.73 19.34
CA TYR A 132 10.39 12.18 19.22
C TYR A 132 9.71 12.54 17.88
N LEU A 133 9.91 13.76 17.37
CA LEU A 133 9.37 14.17 16.08
C LEU A 133 10.04 13.44 14.91
N ASP A 134 11.34 13.15 15.00
CA ASP A 134 12.04 12.39 13.96
C ASP A 134 11.52 10.95 13.90
N GLN A 135 11.32 10.32 15.05
CA GLN A 135 10.72 8.98 15.14
C GLN A 135 9.30 8.97 14.58
N PHE A 136 8.50 9.98 14.90
CA PHE A 136 7.14 10.12 14.36
C PHE A 136 7.13 10.32 12.84
N ARG A 137 8.06 11.14 12.31
CA ARG A 137 8.22 11.32 10.87
C ARG A 137 8.60 10.01 10.18
N MET A 138 9.49 9.22 10.78
CA MET A 138 9.84 7.89 10.28
C MET A 138 8.64 6.95 10.29
N LEU A 139 7.87 6.93 11.38
CA LEU A 139 6.66 6.12 11.50
C LEU A 139 5.63 6.46 10.41
N ILE A 140 5.33 7.74 10.20
CA ILE A 140 4.43 8.18 9.12
C ILE A 140 5.00 7.77 7.76
N SER A 141 6.31 7.89 7.56
CA SER A 141 6.95 7.51 6.30
C SER A 141 6.82 6.00 6.06
N HIS A 142 7.03 5.17 7.09
CA HIS A 142 6.87 3.72 7.00
C HIS A 142 5.43 3.31 6.70
N ILE A 143 4.45 3.93 7.37
CA ILE A 143 3.02 3.73 7.09
C ILE A 143 2.71 4.11 5.63
N GLY A 144 3.17 5.29 5.19
CA GLY A 144 2.97 5.76 3.81
C GLY A 144 3.60 4.83 2.78
N ASN A 145 4.81 4.33 3.04
CA ASN A 145 5.48 3.37 2.18
C ASN A 145 4.73 2.02 2.13
N ALA A 146 4.24 1.50 3.26
CA ALA A 146 3.42 0.29 3.28
C ALA A 146 2.10 0.46 2.51
N MET A 147 1.44 1.61 2.64
CA MET A 147 0.25 1.92 1.83
C MET A 147 0.58 2.05 0.34
N GLY A 148 1.71 2.68 0.00
CA GLY A 148 2.23 2.75 -1.36
C GLY A 148 2.54 1.37 -1.95
N TYR A 149 2.96 0.43 -1.11
CA TYR A 149 3.20 -0.95 -1.50
C TYR A 149 1.91 -1.66 -1.85
N VAL A 150 0.88 -1.58 -0.99
CA VAL A 150 -0.48 -2.09 -1.31
C VAL A 150 -1.00 -1.49 -2.62
N ARG A 151 -0.83 -0.18 -2.81
CA ARG A 151 -1.22 0.50 -4.05
C ARG A 151 -0.50 -0.09 -5.26
N MET A 152 0.81 -0.29 -5.17
CA MET A 152 1.61 -0.84 -6.27
C MET A 152 1.24 -2.29 -6.58
N ILE A 153 1.03 -3.11 -5.56
CA ILE A 153 0.58 -4.49 -5.69
C ILE A 153 -0.75 -4.55 -6.45
N ARG A 154 -1.70 -3.68 -6.07
CA ARG A 154 -2.98 -3.54 -6.77
C ARG A 154 -2.83 -3.11 -8.22
N SER A 155 -2.02 -2.07 -8.48
CA SER A 155 -1.75 -1.61 -9.85
C SER A 155 -1.08 -2.71 -10.71
N GLY A 156 -0.19 -3.50 -10.12
CA GLY A 156 0.46 -4.63 -10.80
C GLY A 156 -0.48 -5.78 -11.10
N GLY A 157 -1.36 -6.13 -10.16
CA GLY A 157 -2.44 -7.09 -10.39
C GLY A 157 -3.36 -6.64 -11.52
N LEU A 158 -3.85 -5.39 -11.47
CA LEU A 158 -4.72 -4.83 -12.50
C LEU A 158 -4.05 -4.82 -13.88
N HIS A 159 -2.77 -4.44 -13.95
CA HIS A 159 -2.02 -4.45 -15.20
C HIS A 159 -1.85 -5.87 -15.77
N CYS A 160 -1.64 -6.88 -14.93
CA CYS A 160 -1.62 -8.29 -15.37
C CYS A 160 -2.99 -8.74 -15.88
N CYS A 161 -4.06 -8.49 -15.11
CA CYS A 161 -5.41 -8.88 -15.49
C CYS A 161 -5.88 -8.15 -16.76
N SER A 162 -5.57 -6.87 -16.91
CA SER A 162 -5.94 -6.08 -18.11
C SER A 162 -5.34 -6.66 -19.39
N ASN A 163 -4.11 -7.19 -19.34
CA ASN A 163 -3.50 -7.84 -20.50
C ASN A 163 -4.17 -9.19 -20.84
N ALA A 164 -4.64 -9.93 -19.84
CA ALA A 164 -5.34 -11.20 -20.04
C ALA A 164 -6.77 -10.98 -20.54
N ILE A 165 -7.46 -9.97 -20.02
CA ILE A 165 -8.86 -9.65 -20.30
C ILE A 165 -9.03 -8.89 -21.62
N ARG A 166 -7.97 -8.30 -22.21
CA ARG A 166 -8.05 -7.58 -23.49
C ARG A 166 -8.62 -8.43 -24.64
N PHE A 167 -8.59 -9.75 -24.52
CA PHE A 167 -9.13 -10.69 -25.50
C PHE A 167 -10.59 -11.08 -25.24
N ILE A 168 -11.19 -10.63 -24.14
CA ILE A 168 -12.58 -10.87 -23.75
C ILE A 168 -13.38 -9.61 -24.10
N PRO A 169 -14.35 -9.71 -25.04
CA PRO A 169 -15.09 -8.54 -25.54
C PRO A 169 -16.07 -7.95 -24.52
N ASP A 170 -16.71 -8.79 -23.70
CA ASP A 170 -17.64 -8.39 -22.64
C ASP A 170 -17.36 -9.18 -21.35
N LEU A 171 -17.27 -8.48 -20.23
CA LEU A 171 -17.03 -9.05 -18.89
C LEU A 171 -18.32 -9.25 -18.08
N GLU A 172 -19.42 -8.63 -18.51
CA GLU A 172 -20.73 -8.73 -17.87
C GLU A 172 -21.57 -9.86 -18.49
N ASP A 173 -21.35 -10.15 -19.78
CA ASP A 173 -22.00 -11.24 -20.52
C ASP A 173 -20.97 -12.15 -21.21
N ILE A 174 -20.33 -13.02 -20.42
CA ILE A 174 -19.32 -13.96 -20.91
C ILE A 174 -20.03 -15.21 -21.43
N VAL A 175 -19.94 -15.44 -22.73
CA VAL A 175 -20.49 -16.65 -23.37
C VAL A 175 -19.74 -17.89 -22.86
N GLU A 176 -20.49 -18.89 -22.39
CA GLU A 176 -19.91 -20.17 -21.94
C GLU A 176 -19.39 -20.97 -23.14
N PHE A 177 -18.07 -21.09 -23.25
CA PHE A 177 -17.41 -21.78 -24.37
C PHE A 177 -17.75 -23.27 -24.39
N LYS A 178 -17.98 -23.88 -23.22
CA LYS A 178 -18.46 -25.26 -23.14
C LYS A 178 -19.79 -25.47 -23.86
N GLU A 179 -20.73 -24.54 -23.70
CA GLU A 179 -22.06 -24.65 -24.33
C GLU A 179 -21.94 -24.52 -25.85
N LEU A 180 -21.13 -23.57 -26.34
CA LEU A 180 -20.86 -23.41 -27.77
C LEU A 180 -20.22 -24.66 -28.38
N CYS A 181 -19.22 -25.25 -27.71
CA CYS A 181 -18.58 -26.49 -28.17
C CYS A 181 -19.57 -27.67 -28.25
N THR A 182 -20.54 -27.69 -27.34
CA THR A 182 -21.58 -28.73 -27.29
C THR A 182 -22.63 -28.51 -28.39
N GLN A 183 -23.01 -27.26 -28.66
CA GLN A 183 -23.95 -26.88 -29.72
C GLN A 183 -23.39 -27.18 -31.12
N ASP A 184 -22.09 -26.97 -31.34
CA ASP A 184 -21.42 -27.26 -32.61
C ASP A 184 -20.99 -28.73 -32.77
N ASN A 185 -21.35 -29.62 -31.83
CA ASN A 185 -20.97 -31.04 -31.81
C ASN A 185 -19.45 -31.27 -31.95
N LEU A 186 -18.65 -30.44 -31.28
CA LEU A 186 -17.18 -30.61 -31.26
C LEU A 186 -16.77 -31.83 -30.43
N SER A 187 -15.51 -32.24 -30.57
CA SER A 187 -14.98 -33.41 -29.85
C SER A 187 -15.03 -33.21 -28.33
N ASN A 188 -15.14 -34.31 -27.57
CA ASN A 188 -15.14 -34.28 -26.10
C ASN A 188 -13.94 -33.51 -25.52
N VAL A 189 -12.77 -33.60 -26.17
CA VAL A 189 -11.56 -32.86 -25.78
C VAL A 189 -11.76 -31.35 -25.92
N SER A 190 -12.48 -30.90 -26.95
CA SER A 190 -12.78 -29.48 -27.18
C SER A 190 -13.79 -28.95 -26.15
N THR A 191 -14.75 -29.78 -25.76
CA THR A 191 -15.73 -29.45 -24.70
C THR A 191 -15.07 -29.36 -23.33
N GLU A 192 -14.14 -30.26 -23.01
CA GLU A 192 -13.33 -30.19 -21.78
C GLU A 192 -12.42 -28.96 -21.76
N ALA A 193 -11.77 -28.65 -22.89
CA ALA A 193 -10.95 -27.44 -23.01
C ALA A 193 -11.79 -26.16 -22.87
N GLY A 194 -13.01 -26.14 -23.43
CA GLY A 194 -13.97 -25.05 -23.26
C GLY A 194 -14.35 -24.85 -21.79
N ALA A 195 -14.68 -25.93 -21.08
CA ALA A 195 -15.00 -25.87 -19.64
C ALA A 195 -13.82 -25.34 -18.79
N GLN A 196 -12.59 -25.73 -19.13
CA GLN A 196 -11.40 -25.23 -18.45
C GLN A 196 -11.17 -23.73 -18.74
N LEU A 197 -11.43 -23.29 -19.98
CA LEU A 197 -11.34 -21.89 -20.36
C LEU A 197 -12.37 -21.04 -19.60
N ASP A 198 -13.62 -21.50 -19.51
CA ASP A 198 -14.69 -20.84 -18.75
C ASP A 198 -14.28 -20.66 -17.28
N HIS A 199 -13.72 -21.71 -16.65
CA HIS A 199 -13.22 -21.64 -15.28
C HIS A 199 -12.04 -20.66 -15.13
N VAL A 200 -11.14 -20.57 -16.10
CA VAL A 200 -10.03 -19.61 -16.08
C VAL A 200 -10.53 -18.18 -16.21
N ILE A 201 -11.51 -17.94 -17.09
CA ILE A 201 -12.12 -16.63 -17.30
C ILE A 201 -12.87 -16.16 -16.05
N ASP A 202 -13.70 -17.02 -15.47
CA ASP A 202 -14.45 -16.72 -14.24
C ASP A 202 -13.50 -16.38 -13.07
N ASN A 203 -12.39 -17.11 -12.93
CA ASN A 203 -11.35 -16.75 -11.97
C ASN A 203 -10.68 -15.40 -12.26
N LEU A 204 -10.42 -15.06 -13.54
CA LEU A 204 -9.89 -13.74 -13.92
C LEU A 204 -10.85 -12.60 -13.55
N VAL A 205 -12.15 -12.80 -13.80
CA VAL A 205 -13.21 -11.81 -13.53
C VAL A 205 -13.37 -11.56 -12.03
N ARG A 206 -13.44 -12.63 -11.21
CA ARG A 206 -13.52 -12.50 -9.74
C ARG A 206 -12.31 -11.79 -9.16
N ASN A 207 -11.10 -12.13 -9.62
CA ASN A 207 -9.88 -11.48 -9.16
C ASN A 207 -9.81 -9.99 -9.58
N PHE A 208 -10.43 -9.62 -10.71
CA PHE A 208 -10.53 -8.23 -11.15
C PHE A 208 -11.48 -7.41 -10.24
N THR A 209 -12.63 -7.97 -9.86
CA THR A 209 -13.63 -7.29 -9.03
C THR A 209 -13.22 -7.19 -7.56
N GLU A 210 -12.62 -8.24 -6.98
CA GLU A 210 -12.02 -8.21 -5.62
C GLU A 210 -10.92 -7.14 -5.48
N GLY A 211 -10.23 -6.82 -6.58
CA GLY A 211 -9.17 -5.82 -6.65
C GLY A 211 -9.57 -4.39 -6.25
N THR A 212 -10.88 -4.11 -6.15
CA THR A 212 -11.42 -2.77 -5.92
C THR A 212 -11.53 -2.37 -4.44
N GLU A 213 -11.57 -3.32 -3.51
CA GLU A 213 -11.93 -3.05 -2.11
C GLU A 213 -10.77 -2.96 -1.11
N TYR A 214 -9.52 -3.20 -1.53
CA TYR A 214 -8.39 -3.24 -0.61
C TYR A 214 -8.30 -1.98 0.29
N PHE A 215 -8.49 -0.78 -0.26
CA PHE A 215 -8.46 0.44 0.55
C PHE A 215 -9.65 0.56 1.51
N LYS A 216 -10.83 0.03 1.17
CA LYS A 216 -11.95 0.00 2.12
C LYS A 216 -11.58 -0.82 3.35
N VAL A 217 -10.90 -1.96 3.18
CA VAL A 217 -10.41 -2.76 4.30
C VAL A 217 -9.48 -1.93 5.20
N CYS A 218 -8.58 -1.09 4.64
CA CYS A 218 -7.75 -0.17 5.45
C CYS A 218 -8.57 0.77 6.32
N PHE A 219 -9.59 1.41 5.73
CA PHE A 219 -10.37 2.43 6.42
C PHE A 219 -11.32 1.79 7.43
N THR A 220 -12.01 0.71 7.06
CA THR A 220 -12.96 0.01 7.94
C THR A 220 -12.25 -0.61 9.15
N PHE A 221 -11.03 -1.14 9.02
CA PHE A 221 -10.27 -1.65 10.17
C PHE A 221 -9.70 -0.55 11.08
N ASN A 222 -9.33 0.61 10.54
CA ASN A 222 -8.76 1.71 11.34
C ASN A 222 -9.81 2.44 12.17
N PHE A 223 -11.05 2.56 11.70
CA PHE A 223 -12.12 3.22 12.46
C PHE A 223 -12.66 2.42 13.65
N HIS A 224 -12.26 1.16 13.81
CA HIS A 224 -12.58 0.38 15.01
C HIS A 224 -11.61 0.63 16.18
N PHE A 225 -10.53 1.39 15.96
CA PHE A 225 -9.79 2.01 17.05
C PHE A 225 -10.51 3.30 17.47
N HIS A 226 -11.38 3.14 18.47
CA HIS A 226 -12.20 4.15 19.12
C HIS A 226 -11.64 5.60 19.07
N LEU A 227 -12.34 6.43 18.30
CA LEU A 227 -12.94 7.66 18.85
C LEU A 227 -13.87 7.33 20.02
#